data_AF-S4NS33-F1
#
_entry.id   AF-S4NS33-F1
#
_cell.length_a   1.000
_cell.length_b   1.000
_cell.length_c   1.000
_cell.angle_alpha   90.00
_cell.angle_beta   90.00
_cell.angle_gamma   90.00
#
_symmetry.space_group_name_H-M   'P 1'
#
loop_
_entity.id
_entity.type
_entity.pdbx_description
1 polymer ?
#
loop_
_entity_poly.entity_id
_entity_poly.type
_entity_poly.pdbx_seq_one_letter_code
_entity_poly.pdbx_strand_id
1 'polypeptide(L)'
;MKIFTFTVKDISSILELTVYDEDHDHKVEFLGKLAVPLLNIRNGEKRWFALKDKKMRARAKGNYPQILLEMSVIWNPLKAA
;
A
#
# COMPACT_ATOMS: atom_id res chain seq x y z
N MET A 1 -12.09 -6.66 8.56
CA MET A 1 -10.65 -6.39 8.44
C MET A 1 -10.08 -7.38 7.42
N LYS A 2 -9.60 -6.89 6.27
CA LYS A 2 -8.93 -7.76 5.28
C LYS A 2 -7.44 -7.82 5.63
N ILE A 3 -6.86 -9.02 5.69
CA ILE A 3 -5.43 -9.24 5.95
C ILE A 3 -4.83 -9.83 4.68
N PHE A 4 -3.68 -9.30 4.26
CA PHE A 4 -2.93 -9.78 3.12
C PHE A 4 -1.53 -10.20 3.57
N THR A 5 -1.09 -11.37 3.13
CA THR A 5 0.24 -11.91 3.43
C THR A 5 0.96 -12.16 2.13
N PHE A 6 2.18 -11.63 2.02
CA PHE A 6 3.02 -11.78 0.84
C PHE A 6 4.35 -12.40 1.23
N THR A 7 4.89 -13.25 0.37
CA THR A 7 6.28 -13.70 0.51
C THR A 7 7.22 -12.64 -0.07
N VAL A 8 8.15 -12.15 0.74
CA VAL A 8 9.14 -11.15 0.32
C VAL A 8 10.42 -11.86 -0.11
N LYS A 9 10.83 -11.67 -1.37
CA LYS A 9 12.09 -12.21 -1.91
C LYS A 9 13.25 -11.22 -1.81
N ASP A 10 12.94 -9.93 -1.93
CA ASP A 10 13.91 -8.84 -1.90
C ASP A 10 13.37 -7.73 -1.00
N ILE A 11 14.11 -7.42 0.07
CA ILE A 11 13.71 -6.39 1.04
C ILE A 11 13.75 -4.97 0.45
N SER A 12 14.48 -4.75 -0.63
CA SER A 12 14.50 -3.45 -1.34
C SER A 12 13.26 -3.21 -2.19
N SER A 13 12.34 -4.19 -2.27
CA SER A 13 11.09 -4.08 -3.02
C SER A 13 10.15 -2.99 -2.50
N ILE A 14 9.16 -2.65 -3.33
CA ILE A 14 8.10 -1.69 -3.02
C ILE A 14 6.77 -2.43 -2.97
N LEU A 15 5.98 -2.20 -1.91
CA LEU A 15 4.59 -2.61 -1.83
C LEU A 15 3.71 -1.55 -2.52
N GLU A 16 3.13 -1.91 -3.66
CA GLU A 16 2.13 -1.09 -4.34
C GLU A 16 0.72 -1.51 -3.92
N LEU A 17 -0.07 -0.54 -3.46
CA LEU A 17 -1.46 -0.71 -3.04
C LEU A 17 -2.34 0.15 -3.94
N THR A 18 -3.35 -0.44 -4.56
CA THR A 18 -4.35 0.30 -5.34
C THR A 18 -5.74 0.06 -4.77
N VAL A 19 -6.48 1.14 -4.58
CA VAL A 19 -7.86 1.13 -4.09
C VAL A 19 -8.78 1.31 -5.29
N TYR A 20 -9.73 0.41 -5.40
CA TYR A 20 -10.80 0.45 -6.38
C TYR A 20 -12.15 0.48 -5.68
N ASP A 21 -13.15 1.04 -6.36
CA ASP A 21 -14.53 0.94 -5.92
C ASP A 21 -15.12 -0.44 -6.27
N GLU A 22 -15.93 -0.99 -5.37
CA GLU A 22 -16.64 -2.26 -5.53
C GLU A 22 -18.11 -1.96 -5.94
N ASP A 23 -18.32 -1.11 -6.95
CA ASP A 23 -19.67 -0.78 -7.43
C ASP A 23 -20.29 -1.91 -8.26
N HIS A 24 -21.61 -2.10 -8.10
CA HIS A 24 -22.38 -3.22 -8.65
C HIS A 24 -22.47 -3.22 -10.20
N ASP A 25 -22.22 -2.09 -10.86
CA ASP A 25 -22.33 -1.92 -12.32
C ASP A 25 -21.09 -2.39 -13.11
N HIS A 26 -20.23 -3.21 -12.50
CA HIS A 26 -19.04 -3.84 -13.11
C HIS A 26 -17.97 -2.87 -13.64
N LYS A 27 -18.16 -1.56 -13.43
CA LYS A 27 -17.17 -0.54 -13.78
C LYS A 27 -16.30 -0.27 -12.56
N VAL A 28 -15.21 -1.00 -12.47
CA VAL A 28 -14.19 -0.81 -11.42
C VAL A 28 -13.58 0.59 -11.58
N GLU A 29 -13.91 1.51 -10.67
CA GLU A 29 -13.34 2.86 -10.65
C GLU A 29 -12.06 2.90 -9.79
N PHE A 30 -11.01 3.54 -10.31
CA PHE A 30 -9.77 3.77 -9.56
C PHE A 30 -9.97 4.90 -8.56
N LEU A 31 -9.78 4.62 -7.28
CA LEU A 31 -9.92 5.62 -6.21
C LEU A 31 -8.57 6.20 -5.76
N GLY A 32 -7.47 5.47 -5.95
CA GLY A 32 -6.14 5.95 -5.60
C GLY A 32 -5.13 4.82 -5.44
N LYS A 33 -3.85 5.18 -5.35
CA LYS A 33 -2.79 4.21 -5.06
C LYS A 33 -1.70 4.76 -4.14
N LEU A 34 -0.90 3.86 -3.59
CA LEU A 34 0.22 4.13 -2.71
C LEU A 34 1.37 3.17 -3.05
N ALA A 35 2.60 3.64 -2.89
CA ALA A 35 3.81 2.83 -3.00
C ALA A 35 4.61 2.98 -1.70
N VAL A 36 4.91 1.87 -1.03
CA VAL A 36 5.64 1.84 0.25
C VAL A 36 6.88 0.97 0.08
N PRO A 37 8.10 1.53 0.10
CA PRO A 37 9.32 0.73 0.21
C PRO A 37 9.25 -0.15 1.46
N LEU A 38 9.53 -1.45 1.35
CA LEU A 38 9.39 -2.38 2.47
C LEU A 38 10.27 -1.98 3.67
N LEU A 39 11.46 -1.44 3.41
CA LEU A 39 12.38 -0.90 4.43
C LEU A 39 11.81 0.29 5.23
N ASN A 40 10.80 0.99 4.71
CA ASN A 40 10.17 2.13 5.39
C ASN A 40 8.98 1.73 6.27
N ILE A 41 8.60 0.44 6.27
CA ILE A 41 7.50 -0.06 7.09
C ILE A 41 7.90 0.01 8.56
N ARG A 42 7.02 0.62 9.37
CA ARG A 42 7.13 0.58 10.83
C ARG A 42 6.18 -0.48 11.35
N ASN A 43 6.76 -1.58 11.83
CA ASN A 43 6.02 -2.78 12.19
C ASN A 43 5.01 -2.50 13.31
N GLY A 44 3.75 -2.90 13.11
CA GLY A 44 2.68 -2.81 14.11
C GLY A 44 2.12 -1.40 14.33
N GLU A 45 2.56 -0.40 13.57
CA GLU A 45 2.01 0.96 13.67
C GLU A 45 0.85 1.17 12.69
N LYS A 46 -0.32 1.56 13.22
CA LYS A 46 -1.43 2.10 12.40
C LYS A 46 -1.11 3.52 11.95
N ARG A 47 -1.15 3.78 10.65
CA ARG A 47 -0.89 5.10 10.08
C ARG A 47 -1.78 5.41 8.89
N TRP A 48 -2.16 6.67 8.77
CA TRP A 48 -2.81 7.21 7.59
C TRP A 48 -1.82 7.44 6.46
N PHE A 49 -2.08 6.86 5.30
CA PHE A 49 -1.30 7.05 4.09
C PHE A 49 -2.13 7.78 3.04
N ALA A 50 -1.62 8.90 2.54
CA ALA A 50 -2.28 9.65 1.48
C ALA A 50 -2.29 8.86 0.17
N LEU A 51 -3.45 8.76 -0.47
CA LEU A 51 -3.59 8.14 -1.78
C LEU A 51 -3.19 9.12 -2.88
N LYS A 52 -2.51 8.59 -3.90
CA LYS A 52 -2.03 9.30 -5.07
C LYS A 52 -2.81 8.91 -6.32
N ASP A 53 -2.71 9.75 -7.33
CA ASP A 53 -3.26 9.49 -8.65
C ASP A 53 -2.53 8.34 -9.38
N LYS A 54 -3.04 7.91 -10.54
CA LYS A 54 -2.46 6.81 -11.32
C LYS A 54 -0.98 7.05 -11.68
N LYS A 55 -0.56 8.31 -11.80
CA LYS A 55 0.80 8.72 -12.16
C LYS A 55 1.73 8.91 -10.95
N MET A 56 1.25 8.77 -9.71
CA MET A 56 2.00 9.05 -8.47
C MET A 56 2.49 10.49 -8.33
N ARG A 57 1.93 11.43 -9.09
CA ARG A 57 2.42 12.84 -9.12
C ARG A 57 1.56 13.75 -8.26
N ALA A 58 0.28 13.46 -8.18
CA ALA A 58 -0.69 14.26 -7.43
C ALA A 58 -1.43 13.41 -6.39
N ARG A 59 -2.15 14.07 -5.49
CA ARG A 59 -3.14 13.41 -4.63
C ARG A 59 -4.22 12.79 -5.50
N ALA A 60 -4.80 11.69 -5.06
CA ALA A 60 -6.00 11.14 -5.70
C ALA A 60 -7.16 12.16 -5.66
N LYS A 61 -8.24 11.87 -6.39
CA LYS A 61 -9.45 12.71 -6.39
C LYS A 61 -10.14 12.59 -5.02
N GLY A 62 -10.75 13.69 -4.55
CA GLY A 62 -11.55 13.73 -3.32
C GLY A 62 -10.96 14.63 -2.24
N ASN A 63 -11.69 14.77 -1.13
CA ASN A 63 -11.23 15.56 0.01
C ASN A 63 -10.34 14.69 0.92
N TYR A 64 -9.07 15.04 0.98
CA TYR A 64 -8.07 14.37 1.82
C TYR A 64 -8.01 12.83 1.65
N PRO A 65 -7.80 12.31 0.41
CA PRO A 65 -7.88 10.88 0.15
C PRO A 65 -6.73 10.13 0.83
N GLN A 66 -7.08 9.18 1.68
CA GLN A 66 -6.13 8.43 2.51
C GLN A 66 -6.69 7.07 2.92
N ILE A 67 -5.80 6.16 3.28
CA ILE A 67 -6.14 4.83 3.81
C ILE A 67 -5.37 4.58 5.10
N LEU A 68 -6.04 4.03 6.12
CA LEU A 68 -5.42 3.62 7.37
C LEU A 68 -4.87 2.20 7.21
N LEU A 69 -3.57 2.03 7.37
CA LEU A 69 -2.90 0.73 7.23
C LEU A 69 -2.05 0.44 8.47
N GLU A 70 -1.97 -0.85 8.79
CA GLU A 70 -1.00 -1.44 9.71
C GLU A 70 -0.26 -2.50 8.93
N MET A 71 1.07 -2.49 8.99
CA MET A 71 1.92 -3.39 8.21
C MET A 71 3.03 -3.95 9.11
N SER A 72 3.49 -5.15 8.77
CA SER A 72 4.66 -5.76 9.39
C SER A 72 5.50 -6.45 8.32
N VAL A 73 6.80 -6.22 8.35
CA VAL A 73 7.77 -6.91 7.50
C VAL A 73 8.75 -7.67 8.39
N ILE A 74 8.96 -8.95 8.05
CA ILE A 74 9.91 -9.83 8.73
C ILE A 74 10.95 -10.22 7.68
N TRP A 75 12.21 -9.90 7.95
CA TRP A 75 13.33 -10.28 7.11
C TRP A 75 14.58 -10.46 7.97
N ASN A 76 15.51 -11.29 7.50
CA ASN A 76 16.76 -11.53 8.20
C ASN A 76 17.92 -10.87 7.43
N PRO A 77 18.51 -9.77 7.94
CA PRO A 77 19.63 -9.09 7.28
C PRO A 77 20.91 -9.93 7.16
N LEU A 78 21.07 -10.93 8.03
CA LEU A 78 22.26 -11.78 8.10
C LEU A 78 22.14 -13.04 7.23
N LYS A 79 20.93 -13.32 6.70
CA LYS A 79 20.65 -14.43 5.79
C LYS A 79 20.18 -13.93 4.42
N ALA A 80 20.77 -12.84 3.94
CA ALA A 80 20.72 -12.52 2.52
C ALA A 80 21.75 -13.42 1.81
N ALA A 81 21.29 -14.59 1.36
CA ALA A 81 22.08 -15.54 0.58
C ALA A 81 21.81 -15.35 -0.91
#